data_AF-A0A0Q6RWJ1-F1
#
_entry.id   AF-A0A0Q6RWJ1-F1
#
_cell.length_a   1.000
_cell.length_b   1.000
_cell.length_c   1.000
_cell.angle_alpha   90.00
_cell.angle_beta   90.00
_cell.angle_gamma   90.00
#
_symmetry.space_group_name_H-M   'P 1'
#
loop_
_entity.id
_entity.type
_entity.pdbx_description
1 polymer ?
#
loop_
_entity_poly.entity_id
_entity_poly.type
_entity_poly.pdbx_seq_one_letter_code
_entity_poly.pdbx_strand_id
1 'polypeptide(L)'
;MLMIWCVFIQIFGHFSPAPILFHFQYEMESKGVMISVAFQILLEMLPFALIYVCWRQAARGHRRMQMFGGLIAVPLLVFNPFTFGIGNYLMRAYASDQLSLIHHFSEPSMAIKPQGRQPNLIHIYLESTERTLWDESLFGKTSTPLKRLEALGFSATGITESEKTNWTLAGHVASYCGTPLLGLGTIDRNDFGHVNALLPEAVCLSDILARDGYALTFMKGAMLEFAGTDGFVAAHNYHKGLGYGEIGAHYPTPVTTFGMRINPWGIDDEDLFDAAFKEITTLSSGKKPFGLTVTTIGGHSPKGYISRSCLADADVMSLPNQTLQAFYCTNKLTEAFIDKAAKAGLLENTVVVVQSDHLAMRNEIFRQLKSKERRNTFIILKDGITPSLNATAATMVDAYPTLLEALGYTLPNGSAGLGVSLLSGRKTLVGQVGLDRLNDAILSDRDLRDKLWGIQPGI
;
A
#
# COMPACT_ATOMS: atom_id res chain seq x y z
N MET A 1 26.60 -15.29 -12.51
CA MET A 1 26.02 -15.59 -11.19
C MET A 1 25.45 -14.33 -10.57
N LEU A 2 26.26 -13.33 -10.20
CA LEU A 2 25.79 -12.02 -9.71
C LEU A 2 24.78 -11.32 -10.64
N MET A 3 24.98 -11.34 -11.96
CA MET A 3 24.06 -10.69 -12.91
C MET A 3 22.69 -11.37 -13.01
N ILE A 4 22.65 -12.71 -13.09
CA ILE A 4 21.39 -13.49 -13.08
C ILE A 4 20.65 -13.26 -11.76
N TRP A 5 21.39 -13.13 -10.66
CA TRP A 5 20.85 -12.85 -9.34
C TRP A 5 20.38 -11.41 -9.15
N CYS A 6 21.11 -10.41 -9.64
CA CYS A 6 20.63 -9.02 -9.69
C CYS A 6 19.32 -8.96 -10.48
N VAL A 7 19.22 -9.69 -11.59
CA VAL A 7 17.98 -9.82 -12.35
C VAL A 7 16.90 -10.52 -11.52
N PHE A 8 17.23 -11.59 -10.79
CA PHE A 8 16.26 -12.30 -9.94
C PHE A 8 15.77 -11.47 -8.73
N ILE A 9 16.64 -10.81 -7.96
CA ILE A 9 16.21 -9.84 -6.91
C ILE A 9 15.38 -8.73 -7.52
N GLN A 10 15.80 -8.18 -8.66
CA GLN A 10 15.06 -7.11 -9.33
C GLN A 10 13.68 -7.55 -9.82
N ILE A 11 13.45 -8.85 -10.03
CA ILE A 11 12.18 -9.40 -10.50
C ILE A 11 11.32 -9.94 -9.35
N PHE A 12 11.91 -10.66 -8.38
CA PHE A 12 11.20 -11.44 -7.37
C PHE A 12 11.39 -10.94 -5.92
N GLY A 13 12.31 -10.00 -5.67
CA GLY A 13 12.59 -9.49 -4.32
C GLY A 13 13.64 -10.30 -3.55
N HIS A 14 13.85 -9.95 -2.28
CA HIS A 14 14.79 -10.64 -1.39
C HIS A 14 14.15 -11.90 -0.75
N PHE A 15 14.92 -12.98 -0.65
CA PHE A 15 14.54 -14.17 0.13
C PHE A 15 14.37 -13.81 1.62
N SER A 16 13.27 -14.25 2.23
CA SER A 16 12.98 -14.09 3.67
C SER A 16 12.71 -15.45 4.29
N PRO A 17 13.37 -15.81 5.42
CA PRO A 17 13.09 -17.06 6.14
C PRO A 17 11.92 -16.93 7.13
N ALA A 18 11.39 -15.71 7.36
CA ALA A 18 10.27 -15.46 8.27
C ALA A 18 9.02 -16.33 7.95
N PRO A 19 8.67 -16.56 6.67
CA PRO A 19 7.66 -17.54 6.29
C PRO A 19 7.86 -18.95 6.82
N ILE A 20 9.09 -19.46 6.69
CA ILE A 20 9.47 -20.83 7.02
C ILE A 20 9.40 -21.02 8.55
N LEU A 21 9.91 -20.05 9.30
CA LEU A 21 9.96 -20.11 10.76
C LEU A 21 8.58 -20.01 11.42
N PHE A 22 7.66 -19.26 10.83
CA PHE A 22 6.26 -19.22 11.27
C PHE A 22 5.63 -20.61 11.23
N HIS A 23 5.83 -21.39 10.17
CA HIS A 23 5.29 -22.75 10.08
C HIS A 23 5.96 -23.75 11.03
N PHE A 24 7.23 -23.53 11.39
CA PHE A 24 7.91 -24.38 12.37
C PHE A 24 7.49 -24.08 13.82
N GLN A 25 7.10 -22.84 14.12
CA GLN A 25 6.76 -22.41 15.48
C GLN A 25 5.28 -22.53 15.82
N TYR A 26 4.42 -22.45 14.80
CA TYR A 26 2.98 -22.55 14.94
C TYR A 26 2.61 -23.75 14.07
N GLU A 27 2.30 -24.91 14.68
CA GLU A 27 1.95 -26.19 14.02
C GLU A 27 0.71 -26.06 13.10
N MET A 28 0.84 -25.31 12.02
CA MET A 28 -0.22 -25.13 11.03
C MET A 28 -0.05 -26.23 9.98
N GLU A 29 -0.85 -27.28 10.13
CA GLU A 29 -0.99 -28.39 9.18
C GLU A 29 -1.53 -27.88 7.82
N SER A 30 -0.70 -27.22 7.01
CA SER A 30 -0.99 -27.07 5.59
C SER A 30 0.14 -27.73 4.79
N LYS A 31 -0.10 -28.99 4.40
CA LYS A 31 0.79 -29.73 3.50
C LYS A 31 1.09 -28.95 2.21
N GLY A 32 0.19 -28.06 1.79
CA GLY A 32 0.37 -27.19 0.61
C GLY A 32 1.50 -26.16 0.75
N VAL A 33 1.73 -25.61 1.95
CA VAL A 33 2.75 -24.58 2.17
C VAL A 33 4.15 -25.17 2.30
N MET A 34 4.29 -26.32 2.96
CA MET A 34 5.58 -27.04 2.96
C MET A 34 6.02 -27.43 1.55
N ILE A 35 5.06 -27.78 0.68
CA ILE A 35 5.32 -28.07 -0.74
C ILE A 35 5.71 -26.80 -1.50
N SER A 36 5.03 -25.66 -1.29
CA SER A 36 5.38 -24.40 -1.97
C SER A 36 6.77 -23.89 -1.54
N VAL A 37 7.10 -23.97 -0.26
CA VAL A 37 8.43 -23.64 0.27
C VAL A 37 9.50 -24.57 -0.30
N ALA A 38 9.27 -25.89 -0.28
CA ALA A 38 10.21 -26.85 -0.87
C ALA A 38 10.39 -26.61 -2.37
N PHE A 39 9.31 -26.28 -3.09
CA PHE A 39 9.34 -25.97 -4.50
C PHE A 39 10.09 -24.67 -4.80
N GLN A 40 9.94 -23.65 -3.96
CA GLN A 40 10.65 -22.39 -4.08
C GLN A 40 12.15 -22.55 -3.77
N ILE A 41 12.51 -23.28 -2.70
CA ILE A 41 13.89 -23.67 -2.41
C ILE A 41 14.48 -24.45 -3.60
N LEU A 42 13.74 -25.40 -4.16
CA LEU A 42 14.19 -26.17 -5.32
C LEU A 42 14.42 -25.28 -6.55
N LEU A 43 13.50 -24.37 -6.86
CA LEU A 43 13.61 -23.41 -7.96
C LEU A 43 14.80 -22.45 -7.79
N GLU A 44 15.04 -21.98 -6.56
CA GLU A 44 16.18 -21.11 -6.25
C GLU A 44 17.51 -21.86 -6.31
N MET A 45 17.54 -23.14 -5.95
CA MET A 45 18.74 -23.99 -6.00
C MET A 45 19.02 -24.58 -7.39
N LEU A 46 18.00 -24.72 -8.25
CA LEU A 46 18.08 -25.36 -9.57
C LEU A 46 19.12 -24.70 -10.51
N PRO A 47 19.19 -23.36 -10.65
CA PRO A 47 20.22 -22.72 -11.48
C PRO A 47 21.65 -23.03 -11.00
N PHE A 48 21.88 -23.12 -9.69
CA PHE A 48 23.19 -23.45 -9.12
C PHE A 48 23.56 -24.90 -9.39
N ALA A 49 22.61 -25.82 -9.24
CA ALA A 49 22.79 -27.23 -9.57
C ALA A 49 23.08 -27.42 -11.07
N LEU A 50 22.32 -26.76 -11.96
CA LEU A 50 22.53 -26.83 -13.41
C LEU A 50 23.89 -26.27 -13.82
N ILE A 51 24.28 -25.12 -13.29
CA ILE A 51 25.59 -24.51 -13.58
C ILE A 51 26.72 -25.40 -13.07
N TYR A 52 26.58 -25.98 -11.88
CA TYR A 52 27.56 -26.92 -11.34
C TYR A 52 27.72 -28.16 -12.23
N VAL A 53 26.60 -28.73 -12.71
CA VAL A 53 26.61 -29.88 -13.62
C VAL A 53 27.22 -29.51 -14.97
N CYS A 54 26.82 -28.39 -15.58
CA CYS A 54 27.38 -27.91 -16.85
C CYS A 54 28.88 -27.62 -16.74
N TRP A 55 29.32 -27.00 -15.64
CA TRP A 55 30.73 -26.76 -15.39
C TRP A 55 31.51 -28.08 -15.21
N ARG A 56 30.98 -29.01 -14.42
CA ARG A 56 31.58 -30.35 -14.24
C ARG A 56 31.73 -31.09 -15.56
N GLN A 57 30.74 -30.98 -16.46
CA GLN A 57 30.82 -31.56 -17.81
C GLN A 57 31.85 -30.86 -18.69
N ALA A 58 31.85 -29.52 -18.73
CA ALA A 58 32.81 -28.74 -19.52
C ALA A 58 34.26 -28.87 -19.04
N ALA A 59 34.46 -29.07 -17.73
CA ALA A 59 35.77 -29.26 -17.13
C ALA A 59 36.28 -30.71 -17.20
N ARG A 60 35.54 -31.66 -17.81
CA ARG A 60 36.02 -33.03 -18.01
C ARG A 60 37.30 -33.01 -18.85
N GLY A 61 38.34 -33.69 -18.38
CA GLY A 61 39.65 -33.73 -19.04
C GLY A 61 40.59 -32.54 -18.72
N HIS A 62 40.11 -31.46 -18.09
CA HIS A 62 40.92 -30.28 -17.80
C HIS A 62 41.13 -30.07 -16.28
N ARG A 63 42.21 -30.64 -15.74
CA ARG A 63 42.55 -30.61 -14.29
C ARG A 63 42.57 -29.21 -13.67
N ARG A 64 43.01 -28.18 -14.42
CA ARG A 64 42.99 -26.78 -13.97
C ARG A 64 41.58 -26.21 -13.86
N MET A 65 40.69 -26.50 -14.81
CA MET A 65 39.29 -26.06 -14.76
C MET A 65 38.50 -26.78 -13.65
N GLN A 66 38.85 -28.03 -13.35
CA GLN A 66 38.26 -28.77 -12.24
C GLN A 66 38.65 -28.16 -10.89
N MET A 67 39.93 -27.83 -10.68
CA MET A 67 40.39 -27.14 -9.47
C MET A 67 39.78 -25.74 -9.35
N PHE A 68 39.79 -24.95 -10.43
CA PHE A 68 39.22 -23.60 -10.44
C PHE A 68 37.71 -23.60 -10.19
N GLY A 69 36.98 -24.58 -10.74
CA GLY A 69 35.56 -24.77 -10.50
C GLY A 69 35.21 -25.15 -9.07
N GLY A 70 35.97 -26.07 -8.48
CA GLY A 70 35.81 -26.44 -7.07
C GLY A 70 36.06 -25.26 -6.14
N LEU A 71 37.08 -24.44 -6.43
CA LEU A 71 37.41 -23.24 -5.67
C LEU A 71 36.36 -22.13 -5.80
N ILE A 72 35.66 -22.00 -6.93
CA ILE A 72 34.60 -21.01 -7.14
C ILE A 72 33.24 -21.49 -6.61
N ALA A 73 32.98 -22.80 -6.62
CA ALA A 73 31.73 -23.37 -6.13
C ALA A 73 31.51 -23.12 -4.63
N VAL A 74 32.57 -23.14 -3.82
CA VAL A 74 32.48 -22.91 -2.37
C VAL A 74 32.06 -21.46 -2.04
N PRO A 75 32.72 -20.40 -2.56
CA PRO A 75 32.24 -19.03 -2.41
C PRO A 75 30.83 -18.81 -2.94
N LEU A 76 30.45 -19.45 -4.06
CA LEU A 76 29.10 -19.32 -4.60
C LEU A 76 28.03 -20.00 -3.74
N LEU A 77 28.37 -21.07 -3.01
CA LEU A 77 27.50 -21.73 -2.03
C LEU A 77 27.47 -20.98 -0.70
N VAL A 78 28.57 -20.36 -0.27
CA VAL A 78 28.64 -19.61 0.99
C VAL A 78 28.00 -18.22 0.85
N PHE A 79 28.38 -17.47 -0.18
CA PHE A 79 27.83 -16.14 -0.50
C PHE A 79 26.61 -16.25 -1.42
N ASN A 80 25.76 -17.22 -1.12
CA ASN A 80 24.51 -17.39 -1.81
C ASN A 80 23.41 -16.57 -1.09
N PRO A 81 22.35 -16.18 -1.79
CA PRO A 81 21.32 -15.31 -1.24
C PRO A 81 20.50 -15.91 -0.10
N PHE A 82 20.35 -17.23 -0.07
CA PHE A 82 19.74 -17.95 1.04
C PHE A 82 20.59 -17.77 2.30
N THR A 83 21.92 -17.91 2.20
CA THR A 83 22.83 -17.65 3.34
C THR A 83 22.79 -16.19 3.78
N PHE A 84 22.73 -15.24 2.85
CA PHE A 84 22.58 -13.83 3.19
C PHE A 84 21.22 -13.50 3.82
N GLY A 85 20.13 -14.10 3.32
CA GLY A 85 18.79 -13.89 3.84
C GLY A 85 18.62 -14.48 5.24
N ILE A 86 19.14 -15.69 5.48
CA ILE A 86 19.20 -16.30 6.82
C ILE A 86 20.13 -15.51 7.74
N GLY A 87 21.31 -15.11 7.26
CA GLY A 87 22.26 -14.32 8.03
C GLY A 87 21.66 -12.99 8.48
N ASN A 88 21.04 -12.25 7.56
CA ASN A 88 20.35 -10.99 7.88
C ASN A 88 19.18 -11.21 8.83
N TYR A 89 18.42 -12.29 8.65
CA TYR A 89 17.33 -12.61 9.56
C TYR A 89 17.82 -12.93 10.97
N LEU A 90 18.84 -13.77 11.12
CA LEU A 90 19.41 -14.12 12.42
C LEU A 90 20.05 -12.90 13.08
N MET A 91 20.81 -12.11 12.32
CA MET A 91 21.38 -10.85 12.80
C MET A 91 20.31 -9.90 13.31
N ARG A 92 19.19 -9.77 12.59
CA ARG A 92 18.05 -8.99 13.04
C ARG A 92 17.45 -9.61 14.29
N ALA A 93 16.99 -10.86 14.24
CA ALA A 93 16.30 -11.56 15.32
C ALA A 93 17.07 -11.59 16.66
N TYR A 94 18.40 -11.61 16.62
CA TYR A 94 19.27 -11.61 17.82
C TYR A 94 19.94 -10.26 18.11
N ALA A 95 19.55 -9.18 17.44
CA ALA A 95 20.04 -7.84 17.77
C ALA A 95 19.52 -7.41 19.16
N SER A 96 20.43 -7.00 20.05
CA SER A 96 20.11 -6.67 21.44
C SER A 96 19.37 -5.34 21.66
N ASP A 97 19.13 -4.55 20.61
CA ASP A 97 18.48 -3.22 20.65
C ASP A 97 17.22 -3.14 19.77
N GLN A 98 16.51 -4.26 19.60
CA GLN A 98 15.26 -4.27 18.84
C GLN A 98 14.22 -3.37 19.50
N LEU A 99 13.73 -2.40 18.72
CA LEU A 99 12.57 -1.59 19.07
C LEU A 99 11.33 -2.51 19.08
N SER A 100 10.62 -2.56 20.21
CA SER A 100 9.40 -3.34 20.36
C SER A 100 8.18 -2.47 20.03
N LEU A 101 7.54 -2.75 18.90
CA LEU A 101 6.41 -1.97 18.39
C LEU A 101 5.17 -2.11 19.26
N ILE A 102 4.98 -3.27 19.92
CA ILE A 102 3.84 -3.50 20.81
C ILE A 102 3.80 -2.48 21.98
N HIS A 103 4.95 -2.01 22.45
CA HIS A 103 5.05 -0.98 23.50
C HIS A 103 4.73 0.43 23.00
N HIS A 104 4.78 0.65 21.69
CA HIS A 104 4.39 1.91 21.05
C HIS A 104 2.95 1.87 20.49
N PHE A 105 2.28 0.72 20.55
CA PHE A 105 0.94 0.55 20.03
C PHE A 105 -0.11 1.15 20.98
N SER A 106 -0.87 2.12 20.48
CA SER A 106 -1.96 2.79 21.21
C SER A 106 -3.31 2.24 20.78
N GLU A 107 -4.16 1.82 21.73
CA GLU A 107 -5.48 1.23 21.43
C GLU A 107 -6.42 2.22 20.72
N PRO A 108 -6.76 2.00 19.43
CA PRO A 108 -7.61 2.92 18.68
C PRO A 108 -9.05 2.98 19.21
N SER A 109 -9.52 1.92 19.87
CA SER A 109 -10.86 1.83 20.46
C SER A 109 -11.15 2.92 21.50
N MET A 110 -10.11 3.54 22.06
CA MET A 110 -10.21 4.66 23.01
C MET A 110 -10.57 6.00 22.35
N ALA A 111 -10.66 6.08 21.01
CA ALA A 111 -11.06 7.30 20.30
C ALA A 111 -12.47 7.75 20.70
N ILE A 112 -12.59 9.00 21.15
CA ILE A 112 -13.85 9.59 21.61
C ILE A 112 -14.47 10.38 20.46
N LYS A 113 -15.71 10.04 20.09
CA LYS A 113 -16.45 10.70 19.01
C LYS A 113 -16.69 12.20 19.29
N PRO A 114 -16.73 13.05 18.25
CA PRO A 114 -17.05 14.47 18.42
C PRO A 114 -18.46 14.68 19.00
N GLN A 115 -18.63 15.80 19.70
CA GLN A 115 -19.94 16.29 20.13
C GLN A 115 -20.62 17.00 18.95
N GLY A 116 -21.90 16.72 18.70
CA GLY A 116 -22.69 17.36 17.64
C GLY A 116 -22.70 16.59 16.31
N ARG A 117 -22.81 17.32 15.20
CA ARG A 117 -22.94 16.74 13.85
C ARG A 117 -21.59 16.20 13.38
N GLN A 118 -21.48 14.87 13.30
CA GLN A 118 -20.30 14.18 12.80
C GLN A 118 -20.06 14.50 11.30
N PRO A 119 -18.82 14.81 10.89
CA PRO A 119 -18.51 15.05 9.49
C PRO A 119 -18.50 13.76 8.67
N ASN A 120 -18.90 13.83 7.40
CA ASN A 120 -18.74 12.70 6.48
C ASN A 120 -17.26 12.53 6.11
N LEU A 121 -16.90 11.37 5.56
CA LEU A 121 -15.59 11.06 5.01
C LEU A 121 -15.70 10.69 3.54
N ILE A 122 -14.88 11.31 2.69
CA ILE A 122 -14.59 10.83 1.33
C ILE A 122 -13.08 10.65 1.25
N HIS A 123 -12.61 9.43 1.16
CA HIS A 123 -11.18 9.11 1.09
C HIS A 123 -10.85 8.50 -0.27
N ILE A 124 -9.99 9.18 -1.02
CA ILE A 124 -9.56 8.80 -2.36
C ILE A 124 -8.10 8.36 -2.29
N TYR A 125 -7.87 7.07 -2.50
CA TYR A 125 -6.56 6.48 -2.73
C TYR A 125 -6.20 6.58 -4.20
N LEU A 126 -5.04 7.17 -4.48
CA LEU A 126 -4.46 7.29 -5.79
C LEU A 126 -3.38 6.22 -5.98
N GLU A 127 -3.71 5.17 -6.74
CA GLU A 127 -2.80 4.07 -7.06
C GLU A 127 -1.43 4.60 -7.50
N SER A 128 -0.38 4.22 -6.76
CA SER A 128 1.03 4.52 -7.04
C SER A 128 1.38 6.02 -7.16
N THR A 129 0.43 6.95 -7.00
CA THR A 129 0.68 8.39 -7.16
C THR A 129 1.44 8.89 -5.94
N GLU A 130 2.62 9.45 -6.12
CA GLU A 130 3.48 9.91 -5.02
C GLU A 130 3.83 11.40 -5.12
N ARG A 131 4.19 12.01 -3.98
CA ARG A 131 4.53 13.45 -3.90
C ARG A 131 5.78 13.80 -4.69
N THR A 132 6.67 12.85 -4.95
CA THR A 132 7.88 13.05 -5.77
C THR A 132 7.56 13.59 -7.17
N LEU A 133 6.34 13.36 -7.67
CA LEU A 133 5.84 13.93 -8.92
C LEU A 133 5.68 15.47 -8.91
N TRP A 134 5.87 16.13 -7.75
CA TRP A 134 5.85 17.60 -7.62
C TRP A 134 7.09 18.26 -8.22
N ASP A 135 8.16 17.50 -8.46
CA ASP A 135 9.35 18.00 -9.15
C ASP A 135 9.08 18.15 -10.65
N GLU A 136 8.58 19.32 -11.04
CA GLU A 136 8.23 19.63 -12.42
C GLU A 136 9.44 19.59 -13.37
N SER A 137 10.67 19.73 -12.85
CA SER A 137 11.89 19.61 -13.67
C SER A 137 12.10 18.18 -14.20
N LEU A 138 11.56 17.18 -13.50
CA LEU A 138 11.64 15.77 -13.89
C LEU A 138 10.34 15.24 -14.48
N PHE A 139 9.19 15.68 -13.94
CA PHE A 139 7.89 15.07 -14.21
C PHE A 139 6.91 16.02 -14.90
N GLY A 140 7.35 17.23 -15.26
CA GLY A 140 6.50 18.24 -15.88
C GLY A 140 5.27 18.56 -15.03
N LYS A 141 4.14 18.87 -15.68
CA LYS A 141 2.88 19.25 -15.04
C LYS A 141 2.08 18.08 -14.42
N THR A 142 2.65 16.89 -14.28
CA THR A 142 1.96 15.65 -13.83
C THR A 142 1.17 15.83 -12.53
N SER A 143 1.71 16.59 -11.59
CA SER A 143 1.14 16.85 -10.26
C SER A 143 0.28 18.12 -10.17
N THR A 144 0.15 18.91 -11.23
CA THR A 144 -0.51 20.23 -11.17
C THR A 144 -1.95 20.17 -10.61
N PRO A 145 -2.82 19.19 -10.97
CA PRO A 145 -4.14 19.09 -10.36
C PRO A 145 -4.08 18.90 -8.83
N LEU A 146 -3.19 18.04 -8.34
CA LEU A 146 -3.05 17.80 -6.90
C LEU A 146 -2.39 18.98 -6.17
N LYS A 147 -1.50 19.73 -6.82
CA LYS A 147 -0.95 21.00 -6.28
C LYS A 147 -2.05 22.04 -6.04
N ARG A 148 -3.08 22.08 -6.89
CA ARG A 148 -4.24 22.97 -6.70
C ARG A 148 -5.11 22.52 -5.53
N LEU A 149 -5.34 21.21 -5.38
CA LEU A 149 -6.02 20.68 -4.20
C LEU A 149 -5.23 20.95 -2.92
N GLU A 150 -3.92 20.71 -2.91
CA GLU A 150 -3.03 20.99 -1.78
C GLU A 150 -3.10 22.45 -1.32
N ALA A 151 -3.20 23.40 -2.25
CA ALA A 151 -3.31 24.82 -1.92
C ALA A 151 -4.60 25.19 -1.16
N LEU A 152 -5.60 24.30 -1.13
CA LEU A 152 -6.89 24.49 -0.46
C LEU A 152 -6.96 23.83 0.93
N GLY A 153 -5.93 23.07 1.34
CA GLY A 153 -6.04 22.18 2.49
C GLY A 153 -4.77 21.97 3.30
N PHE A 154 -4.86 21.05 4.25
CA PHE A 154 -3.70 20.55 4.98
C PHE A 154 -3.01 19.48 4.13
N SER A 155 -1.68 19.53 4.02
CA SER A 155 -0.89 18.53 3.31
C SER A 155 0.32 18.10 4.12
N ALA A 156 0.45 16.79 4.33
CA ALA A 156 1.62 16.22 4.97
C ALA A 156 2.68 15.88 3.92
N THR A 157 3.84 16.52 4.02
CA THR A 157 4.92 16.44 3.03
C THR A 157 6.07 15.54 3.48
N GLY A 158 6.08 15.13 4.75
CA GLY A 158 7.13 14.32 5.37
C GLY A 158 6.87 12.82 5.42
N ILE A 159 5.82 12.33 4.75
CA ILE A 159 5.43 10.91 4.80
C ILE A 159 6.34 10.06 3.91
N THR A 160 7.20 9.26 4.53
CA THR A 160 8.00 8.22 3.87
C THR A 160 7.28 6.87 3.88
N GLU A 161 7.64 6.01 2.94
CA GLU A 161 7.17 4.61 2.92
C GLU A 161 8.02 3.77 3.87
N SER A 162 7.36 3.00 4.74
CA SER A 162 8.00 2.02 5.62
C SER A 162 7.80 0.60 5.08
N GLU A 163 8.55 -0.35 5.62
CA GLU A 163 8.37 -1.76 5.29
C GLU A 163 6.92 -2.20 5.53
N LYS A 164 6.44 -3.13 4.70
CA LYS A 164 5.08 -3.68 4.79
C LYS A 164 3.96 -2.64 4.68
N THR A 165 4.21 -1.54 3.97
CA THR A 165 3.23 -0.49 3.62
C THR A 165 3.23 -0.17 2.11
N ASN A 166 3.90 -1.00 1.30
CA ASN A 166 4.36 -0.68 -0.05
C ASN A 166 3.59 -1.38 -1.19
N TRP A 167 2.33 -1.73 -0.95
CA TRP A 167 1.35 -2.17 -1.95
C TRP A 167 -0.05 -1.74 -1.50
N THR A 168 -1.03 -1.72 -2.40
CA THR A 168 -2.34 -1.08 -2.18
C THR A 168 -3.00 -1.45 -0.86
N LEU A 169 -3.19 -2.74 -0.58
CA LEU A 169 -3.83 -3.19 0.65
C LEU A 169 -3.00 -2.84 1.90
N ALA A 170 -1.68 -2.93 1.84
CA ALA A 170 -0.83 -2.51 2.95
C ALA A 170 -0.87 -1.01 3.20
N GLY A 171 -0.99 -0.20 2.14
CA GLY A 171 -1.23 1.23 2.22
C GLY A 171 -2.54 1.56 2.92
N HIS A 172 -3.61 0.83 2.58
CA HIS A 172 -4.91 0.95 3.25
C HIS A 172 -4.79 0.57 4.72
N VAL A 173 -4.22 -0.60 5.04
CA VAL A 173 -4.04 -1.07 6.42
C VAL A 173 -3.20 -0.08 7.24
N ALA A 174 -2.12 0.46 6.67
CA ALA A 174 -1.31 1.47 7.35
C ALA A 174 -2.14 2.71 7.70
N SER A 175 -2.85 3.28 6.72
CA SER A 175 -3.57 4.53 6.92
C SER A 175 -4.94 4.40 7.58
N TYR A 176 -5.56 3.21 7.61
CA TYR A 176 -6.84 2.96 8.30
C TYR A 176 -6.67 2.28 9.65
N CYS A 177 -5.62 1.49 9.86
CA CYS A 177 -5.46 0.70 11.09
C CYS A 177 -4.24 1.14 11.90
N GLY A 178 -3.40 2.03 11.36
CA GLY A 178 -2.21 2.53 12.04
C GLY A 178 -1.14 1.47 12.23
N THR A 179 -1.05 0.49 11.33
CA THR A 179 -0.09 -0.61 11.44
C THR A 179 0.37 -1.08 10.06
N PRO A 180 1.61 -1.57 9.88
CA PRO A 180 1.98 -2.33 8.69
C PRO A 180 1.09 -3.57 8.50
N LEU A 181 0.96 -4.04 7.26
CA LEU A 181 0.33 -5.33 6.96
C LEU A 181 1.35 -6.46 7.18
N LEU A 182 1.41 -6.93 8.41
CA LEU A 182 2.29 -8.04 8.81
C LEU A 182 1.72 -9.35 8.29
N GLY A 183 2.46 -10.05 7.43
CA GLY A 183 2.03 -11.33 6.86
C GLY A 183 2.02 -12.50 7.86
N LEU A 184 1.36 -13.59 7.46
CA LEU A 184 1.31 -14.87 8.19
C LEU A 184 2.13 -15.91 7.47
N GLY A 185 3.36 -16.14 7.93
CA GLY A 185 4.22 -17.13 7.29
C GLY A 185 4.47 -16.78 5.83
N THR A 186 4.11 -17.68 4.92
CA THR A 186 4.22 -17.47 3.46
C THR A 186 3.15 -16.56 2.88
N ILE A 187 2.10 -16.23 3.63
CA ILE A 187 1.05 -15.31 3.20
C ILE A 187 1.57 -13.89 3.41
N ASP A 188 1.96 -13.24 2.32
CA ASP A 188 2.51 -11.88 2.31
C ASP A 188 2.10 -11.18 1.01
N ARG A 189 2.27 -9.85 0.96
CA ARG A 189 1.99 -9.04 -0.24
C ARG A 189 0.56 -9.21 -0.77
N ASN A 190 0.39 -9.87 -1.93
CA ASN A 190 -0.90 -10.04 -2.60
C ASN A 190 -1.52 -11.43 -2.37
N ASP A 191 -0.91 -12.28 -1.55
CA ASP A 191 -1.33 -13.68 -1.37
C ASP A 191 -2.45 -13.84 -0.33
N PHE A 192 -3.11 -12.75 0.07
CA PHE A 192 -4.22 -12.76 1.04
C PHE A 192 -5.58 -13.16 0.44
N GLY A 193 -5.65 -13.54 -0.84
CA GLY A 193 -6.92 -13.89 -1.52
C GLY A 193 -7.66 -15.11 -0.96
N HIS A 194 -7.07 -15.83 0.01
CA HIS A 194 -7.70 -16.94 0.72
C HIS A 194 -7.88 -16.67 2.22
N VAL A 195 -7.62 -15.44 2.66
CA VAL A 195 -7.79 -15.02 4.06
C VAL A 195 -9.17 -14.41 4.22
N ASN A 196 -10.05 -15.11 4.93
CA ASN A 196 -11.45 -14.71 5.11
C ASN A 196 -11.62 -13.43 5.93
N ALA A 197 -10.76 -13.21 6.92
CA ALA A 197 -10.75 -12.01 7.76
C ALA A 197 -9.32 -11.50 7.88
N LEU A 198 -9.04 -10.35 7.27
CA LEU A 198 -7.72 -9.73 7.33
C LEU A 198 -7.57 -9.01 8.68
N LEU A 199 -6.51 -9.30 9.44
CA LEU A 199 -6.20 -8.64 10.73
C LEU A 199 -7.43 -8.51 11.67
N PRO A 200 -8.09 -9.62 12.05
CA PRO A 200 -9.38 -9.60 12.74
C PRO A 200 -9.37 -8.86 14.09
N GLU A 201 -8.22 -8.72 14.75
CA GLU A 201 -8.09 -8.02 16.03
C GLU A 201 -7.62 -6.56 15.88
N ALA A 202 -7.36 -6.11 14.64
CA ALA A 202 -7.03 -4.71 14.39
C ALA A 202 -8.30 -3.85 14.43
N VAL A 203 -8.26 -2.75 15.18
CA VAL A 203 -9.32 -1.74 15.19
C VAL A 203 -8.98 -0.65 14.18
N CYS A 204 -9.63 -0.71 13.03
CA CYS A 204 -9.43 0.23 11.93
C CYS A 204 -10.44 1.39 11.95
N LEU A 205 -10.18 2.41 11.13
CA LEU A 205 -11.01 3.61 11.02
C LEU A 205 -12.47 3.26 10.73
N SER A 206 -12.70 2.33 9.81
CA SER A 206 -14.06 1.87 9.49
C SER A 206 -14.76 1.22 10.69
N ASP A 207 -14.04 0.53 11.58
CA ASP A 207 -14.62 -0.04 12.80
C ASP A 207 -15.07 1.05 13.78
N ILE A 208 -14.24 2.09 13.94
CA ILE A 208 -14.57 3.25 14.79
C ILE A 208 -15.76 4.02 14.21
N LEU A 209 -15.78 4.25 12.89
CA LEU A 209 -16.86 4.96 12.23
C LEU A 209 -18.17 4.15 12.26
N ALA A 210 -18.11 2.83 12.04
CA ALA A 210 -19.28 1.95 12.13
C ALA A 210 -19.86 1.93 13.56
N ARG A 211 -19.01 1.80 14.57
CA ARG A 211 -19.38 1.91 16.00
C ARG A 211 -20.17 3.20 16.27
N ASP A 212 -19.77 4.30 15.63
CA ASP A 212 -20.38 5.61 15.82
C ASP A 212 -21.45 5.97 14.78
N GLY A 213 -21.98 4.96 14.07
CA GLY A 213 -23.21 5.05 13.29
C GLY A 213 -23.04 5.44 11.82
N TYR A 214 -21.82 5.42 11.28
CA TYR A 214 -21.58 5.73 9.88
C TYR A 214 -22.13 4.65 8.92
N ALA A 215 -22.67 5.08 7.78
CA ALA A 215 -22.85 4.22 6.62
C ALA A 215 -21.55 4.18 5.81
N LEU A 216 -20.97 2.99 5.62
CA LEU A 216 -19.63 2.83 5.05
C LEU A 216 -19.65 2.05 3.75
N THR A 217 -19.13 2.66 2.68
CA THR A 217 -18.94 2.02 1.38
C THR A 217 -17.46 2.03 1.00
N PHE A 218 -16.97 0.90 0.49
CA PHE A 218 -15.64 0.75 -0.09
C PHE A 218 -15.78 0.50 -1.60
N MET A 219 -15.04 1.27 -2.42
CA MET A 219 -15.05 1.17 -3.87
C MET A 219 -13.62 1.01 -4.40
N LYS A 220 -13.42 0.06 -5.31
CA LYS A 220 -12.12 -0.20 -5.92
C LYS A 220 -12.24 -0.28 -7.43
N GLY A 221 -11.29 0.32 -8.14
CA GLY A 221 -11.20 0.23 -9.59
C GLY A 221 -10.95 -1.19 -10.10
N ALA A 222 -10.38 -2.08 -9.28
CA ALA A 222 -10.10 -3.47 -9.62
C ALA A 222 -11.16 -4.44 -9.05
N MET A 223 -11.01 -5.74 -9.36
CA MET A 223 -11.76 -6.79 -8.66
C MET A 223 -11.60 -6.66 -7.14
N LEU A 224 -12.69 -6.79 -6.40
CA LEU A 224 -12.67 -6.59 -4.94
C LEU A 224 -11.87 -7.69 -4.25
N GLU A 225 -11.93 -8.92 -4.74
CA GLU A 225 -11.22 -10.08 -4.21
C GLU A 225 -9.71 -10.01 -4.42
N PHE A 226 -9.25 -9.15 -5.34
CA PHE A 226 -7.83 -9.04 -5.63
C PHE A 226 -7.04 -8.61 -4.39
N ALA A 227 -5.99 -9.38 -4.11
CA ALA A 227 -5.11 -9.24 -2.94
C ALA A 227 -5.83 -9.37 -1.57
N GLY A 228 -7.02 -9.96 -1.50
CA GLY A 228 -7.77 -10.13 -0.24
C GLY A 228 -8.45 -8.85 0.26
N THR A 229 -8.77 -7.91 -0.64
CA THR A 229 -9.43 -6.66 -0.23
C THR A 229 -10.88 -6.90 0.20
N ASP A 230 -11.55 -7.90 -0.35
CA ASP A 230 -12.85 -8.41 0.10
C ASP A 230 -12.80 -8.90 1.56
N GLY A 231 -11.77 -9.66 1.93
CA GLY A 231 -11.54 -10.10 3.32
C GLY A 231 -11.33 -8.93 4.28
N PHE A 232 -10.63 -7.87 3.84
CA PHE A 232 -10.50 -6.63 4.62
C PHE A 232 -11.84 -5.89 4.78
N VAL A 233 -12.59 -5.73 3.68
CA VAL A 233 -13.89 -5.06 3.69
C VAL A 233 -14.88 -5.80 4.59
N ALA A 234 -14.89 -7.13 4.53
CA ALA A 234 -15.74 -7.98 5.36
C ALA A 234 -15.34 -7.95 6.85
N ALA A 235 -14.05 -7.94 7.15
CA ALA A 235 -13.54 -7.91 8.53
C ALA A 235 -13.78 -6.56 9.23
N HIS A 236 -13.72 -5.44 8.49
CA HIS A 236 -13.67 -4.10 9.10
C HIS A 236 -14.94 -3.25 8.87
N ASN A 237 -16.11 -3.85 9.05
CA ASN A 237 -17.42 -3.18 9.16
C ASN A 237 -17.84 -2.26 8.00
N TYR A 238 -17.32 -2.49 6.79
CA TYR A 238 -17.92 -1.88 5.60
C TYR A 238 -19.28 -2.52 5.31
N HIS A 239 -20.28 -1.69 5.08
CA HIS A 239 -21.65 -2.15 4.79
C HIS A 239 -21.80 -2.56 3.32
N LYS A 240 -20.96 -2.00 2.45
CA LYS A 240 -20.98 -2.22 1.01
C LYS A 240 -19.55 -2.21 0.47
N GLY A 241 -19.18 -3.28 -0.22
CA GLY A 241 -17.94 -3.37 -1.00
C GLY A 241 -18.28 -3.45 -2.49
N LEU A 242 -17.65 -2.61 -3.31
CA LEU A 242 -17.88 -2.57 -4.76
C LEU A 242 -16.53 -2.60 -5.48
N GLY A 243 -16.34 -3.59 -6.34
CA GLY A 243 -15.19 -3.67 -7.24
C GLY A 243 -15.61 -3.58 -8.70
N TYR A 244 -14.72 -4.01 -9.58
CA TYR A 244 -14.97 -4.10 -11.02
C TYR A 244 -16.24 -4.89 -11.36
N GLY A 245 -16.55 -6.00 -10.66
CA GLY A 245 -17.72 -6.82 -10.93
C GLY A 245 -19.03 -6.06 -10.72
N GLU A 246 -19.19 -5.39 -9.58
CA GLU A 246 -20.40 -4.66 -9.21
C GLU A 246 -20.52 -3.34 -9.97
N ILE A 247 -19.42 -2.61 -10.13
CA ILE A 247 -19.42 -1.31 -10.79
C ILE A 247 -19.52 -1.50 -12.31
N GLY A 248 -18.68 -2.36 -12.88
CA GLY A 248 -18.59 -2.60 -14.33
C GLY A 248 -19.88 -3.11 -14.96
N ALA A 249 -20.79 -3.74 -14.19
CA ALA A 249 -22.12 -4.11 -14.67
C ALA A 249 -22.96 -2.89 -15.15
N HIS A 250 -22.66 -1.69 -14.65
CA HIS A 250 -23.38 -0.45 -14.95
C HIS A 250 -22.67 0.48 -15.94
N TYR A 251 -21.41 0.19 -16.27
CA TYR A 251 -20.59 0.98 -17.19
C TYR A 251 -20.17 0.07 -18.33
N PRO A 252 -20.71 0.26 -19.55
CA PRO A 252 -20.45 -0.66 -20.64
C PRO A 252 -18.94 -0.76 -20.91
N THR A 253 -18.46 -1.99 -21.06
CA THR A 253 -17.09 -2.26 -21.47
C THR A 253 -16.79 -1.49 -22.77
N PRO A 254 -15.71 -0.69 -22.86
CA PRO A 254 -15.31 -0.11 -24.13
C PRO A 254 -14.70 -1.22 -25.00
N VAL A 255 -15.54 -2.02 -25.65
CA VAL A 255 -15.09 -2.82 -26.80
C VAL A 255 -15.32 -1.96 -28.03
N THR A 256 -14.24 -1.52 -28.67
CA THR A 256 -14.37 -1.08 -30.06
C THR A 256 -14.44 -2.30 -30.95
N THR A 257 -15.18 -2.18 -32.05
CA THR A 257 -15.25 -3.13 -33.18
C THR A 257 -13.87 -3.45 -33.81
N PHE A 258 -12.78 -2.85 -33.31
CA PHE A 258 -11.41 -2.92 -33.81
C PHE A 258 -10.32 -3.28 -32.75
N GLY A 259 -10.69 -3.72 -31.54
CA GLY A 259 -9.81 -4.59 -30.73
C GLY A 259 -8.64 -3.97 -29.93
N MET A 260 -8.71 -2.73 -29.41
CA MET A 260 -7.78 -2.18 -28.38
C MET A 260 -8.53 -1.17 -27.47
N ARG A 261 -8.22 -0.91 -26.19
CA ARG A 261 -7.37 -1.51 -25.13
C ARG A 261 -8.30 -1.77 -23.92
N ILE A 262 -8.20 -2.94 -23.30
CA ILE A 262 -8.85 -3.28 -22.03
C ILE A 262 -7.89 -2.84 -20.91
N ASN A 263 -8.36 -2.18 -19.85
CA ASN A 263 -7.63 -2.19 -18.59
C ASN A 263 -7.83 -3.59 -17.96
N PRO A 264 -6.84 -4.51 -18.06
CA PRO A 264 -7.04 -5.88 -17.58
C PRO A 264 -7.15 -5.94 -16.05
N TRP A 265 -6.84 -4.84 -15.35
CA TRP A 265 -6.90 -4.77 -13.89
C TRP A 265 -8.26 -4.26 -13.40
N GLY A 266 -9.08 -3.65 -14.25
CA GLY A 266 -10.39 -3.18 -13.82
C GLY A 266 -11.02 -2.07 -14.66
N ILE A 267 -11.78 -1.22 -13.98
CA ILE A 267 -12.60 -0.14 -14.54
C ILE A 267 -11.75 1.13 -14.71
N ASP A 268 -12.05 1.94 -15.72
CA ASP A 268 -11.41 3.25 -15.91
C ASP A 268 -11.75 4.19 -14.74
N ASP A 269 -10.79 5.00 -14.32
CA ASP A 269 -10.98 5.88 -13.15
C ASP A 269 -12.10 6.90 -13.35
N GLU A 270 -12.41 7.31 -14.59
CA GLU A 270 -13.54 8.21 -14.86
C GLU A 270 -14.90 7.58 -14.53
N ASP A 271 -15.07 6.28 -14.83
CA ASP A 271 -16.29 5.54 -14.52
C ASP A 271 -16.33 5.25 -13.01
N LEU A 272 -15.18 4.96 -12.37
CA LEU A 272 -15.09 4.79 -10.92
C LEU A 272 -15.52 6.08 -10.19
N PHE A 273 -15.05 7.24 -10.64
CA PHE A 273 -15.43 8.53 -10.06
C PHE A 273 -16.90 8.90 -10.34
N ASP A 274 -17.46 8.53 -11.50
CA ASP A 274 -18.90 8.69 -11.74
C ASP A 274 -19.72 7.79 -10.81
N ALA A 275 -19.31 6.54 -10.60
CA ALA A 275 -19.95 5.61 -9.69
C ALA A 275 -19.86 6.11 -8.23
N ALA A 276 -18.69 6.60 -7.82
CA ALA A 276 -18.49 7.22 -6.51
C ALA A 276 -19.40 8.44 -6.32
N PHE A 277 -19.59 9.27 -7.34
CA PHE A 277 -20.48 10.44 -7.26
C PHE A 277 -21.94 10.02 -7.02
N LYS A 278 -22.41 8.98 -7.71
CA LYS A 278 -23.74 8.39 -7.51
C LYS A 278 -23.89 7.78 -6.11
N GLU A 279 -22.85 7.12 -5.62
CA GLU A 279 -22.83 6.54 -4.28
C GLU A 279 -22.89 7.64 -3.20
N ILE A 280 -22.09 8.71 -3.31
CA ILE A 280 -22.17 9.86 -2.39
C ILE A 280 -23.56 10.48 -2.43
N THR A 281 -24.14 10.66 -3.61
CA THR A 281 -25.51 11.22 -3.74
C THR A 281 -26.52 10.34 -2.99
N THR A 282 -26.37 9.02 -3.07
CA THR A 282 -27.21 8.06 -2.35
C THR A 282 -26.98 8.15 -0.83
N LEU A 283 -25.72 8.13 -0.38
CA LEU A 283 -25.35 8.21 1.03
C LEU A 283 -25.82 9.54 1.66
N SER A 284 -25.64 10.67 0.97
CA SER A 284 -26.05 12.01 1.40
C SER A 284 -27.57 12.18 1.51
N SER A 285 -28.37 11.35 0.82
CA SER A 285 -29.83 11.33 1.01
C SER A 285 -30.26 10.68 2.33
N GLY A 286 -29.36 9.93 2.97
CA GLY A 286 -29.56 9.33 4.28
C GLY A 286 -29.45 10.34 5.43
N LYS A 287 -29.85 9.90 6.63
CA LYS A 287 -29.73 10.70 7.87
C LYS A 287 -28.47 10.39 8.69
N LYS A 288 -27.72 9.35 8.31
CA LYS A 288 -26.50 8.92 9.00
C LYS A 288 -25.30 9.68 8.42
N PRO A 289 -24.25 9.95 9.21
CA PRO A 289 -22.96 10.30 8.61
C PRO A 289 -22.49 9.14 7.73
N PHE A 290 -21.69 9.43 6.71
CA PHE A 290 -21.19 8.40 5.81
C PHE A 290 -19.69 8.46 5.60
N GLY A 291 -19.12 7.32 5.23
CA GLY A 291 -17.74 7.20 4.79
C GLY A 291 -17.70 6.49 3.45
N LEU A 292 -17.05 7.10 2.47
CA LEU A 292 -16.75 6.50 1.18
C LEU A 292 -15.24 6.39 1.02
N THR A 293 -14.75 5.17 0.84
CA THR A 293 -13.37 4.90 0.44
C THR A 293 -13.34 4.54 -1.04
N VAL A 294 -12.51 5.21 -1.84
CA VAL A 294 -12.36 4.98 -3.29
C VAL A 294 -10.89 4.73 -3.61
N THR A 295 -10.59 3.63 -4.30
CA THR A 295 -9.22 3.30 -4.72
C THR A 295 -9.14 3.24 -6.24
N THR A 296 -8.38 4.17 -6.82
CA THR A 296 -8.17 4.26 -8.27
C THR A 296 -7.25 3.14 -8.78
N ILE A 297 -7.12 3.00 -10.10
CA ILE A 297 -6.24 2.02 -10.74
C ILE A 297 -5.38 2.62 -11.86
N GLY A 298 -5.61 3.88 -12.24
CA GLY A 298 -4.93 4.53 -13.37
C GLY A 298 -3.41 4.57 -13.25
N GLY A 299 -2.86 4.71 -12.04
CA GLY A 299 -1.41 4.71 -11.82
C GLY A 299 -0.73 3.34 -11.86
N HIS A 300 -1.49 2.25 -12.07
CA HIS A 300 -0.98 0.90 -11.87
C HIS A 300 0.16 0.55 -12.85
N SER A 301 1.21 -0.06 -12.33
CA SER A 301 2.39 -0.46 -13.11
C SER A 301 2.05 -1.53 -14.18
N PRO A 302 2.81 -1.65 -15.28
CA PRO A 302 4.09 -0.98 -15.58
C PRO A 302 3.99 0.36 -16.32
N LYS A 303 2.82 0.73 -16.86
CA LYS A 303 2.64 1.92 -17.72
C LYS A 303 1.44 2.81 -17.35
N GLY A 304 0.62 2.41 -16.39
CA GLY A 304 -0.64 3.07 -16.08
C GLY A 304 -1.73 2.91 -17.15
N TYR A 305 -2.94 3.33 -16.80
CA TYR A 305 -4.14 3.34 -17.62
C TYR A 305 -4.65 4.76 -17.75
N ILE A 306 -4.74 5.24 -19.01
CA ILE A 306 -5.27 6.56 -19.32
C ILE A 306 -6.76 6.38 -19.59
N SER A 307 -7.60 6.97 -18.75
CA SER A 307 -9.06 6.90 -18.92
C SER A 307 -9.48 7.51 -20.26
N ARG A 308 -10.55 7.00 -20.87
CA ARG A 308 -10.99 7.36 -22.23
C ARG A 308 -11.14 8.87 -22.47
N SER A 309 -11.67 9.61 -21.50
CA SER A 309 -11.87 11.07 -21.55
C SER A 309 -10.55 11.84 -21.66
N CYS A 310 -9.46 11.28 -21.13
CA CYS A 310 -8.13 11.89 -21.17
C CYS A 310 -7.39 11.65 -22.51
N LEU A 311 -7.83 10.70 -23.36
CA LEU A 311 -7.16 10.40 -24.63
C LEU A 311 -7.25 11.56 -25.64
N ALA A 312 -8.29 12.38 -25.54
CA ALA A 312 -8.47 13.59 -26.34
C ALA A 312 -7.90 14.86 -25.67
N ASP A 313 -7.34 14.73 -24.46
CA ASP A 313 -6.84 15.85 -23.67
C ASP A 313 -5.40 16.17 -24.05
N ALA A 314 -5.19 17.34 -24.66
CA ALA A 314 -3.87 17.76 -25.12
C ALA A 314 -2.86 17.93 -23.96
N ASP A 315 -3.32 18.31 -22.76
CA ASP A 315 -2.43 18.47 -21.62
C ASP A 315 -1.92 17.12 -21.13
N VAL A 316 -2.81 16.13 -21.04
CA VAL A 316 -2.45 14.74 -20.74
C VAL A 316 -1.47 14.24 -21.80
N MET A 317 -1.90 14.25 -23.06
CA MET A 317 -1.17 13.60 -24.15
C MET A 317 0.15 14.28 -24.53
N SER A 318 0.38 15.52 -24.06
CA SER A 318 1.67 16.22 -24.19
C SER A 318 2.79 15.64 -23.32
N LEU A 319 2.48 14.82 -22.31
CA LEU A 319 3.47 14.23 -21.42
C LEU A 319 4.28 13.13 -22.13
N PRO A 320 5.58 12.99 -21.81
CA PRO A 320 6.53 12.26 -22.66
C PRO A 320 6.40 10.73 -22.62
N ASN A 321 5.62 10.17 -21.71
CA ASN A 321 5.40 8.72 -21.61
C ASN A 321 4.02 8.40 -21.03
N GLN A 322 3.59 7.15 -21.21
CA GLN A 322 2.25 6.69 -20.81
C GLN A 322 2.07 6.74 -19.28
N THR A 323 3.12 6.45 -18.51
CA THR A 323 3.08 6.50 -17.05
C THR A 323 2.71 7.90 -16.53
N LEU A 324 3.36 8.95 -17.04
CA LEU A 324 3.05 10.33 -16.66
C LEU A 324 1.67 10.77 -17.17
N GLN A 325 1.28 10.34 -18.37
CA GLN A 325 -0.07 10.57 -18.91
C GLN A 325 -1.16 9.97 -17.98
N ALA A 326 -0.96 8.74 -17.52
CA ALA A 326 -1.90 8.06 -16.64
C ALA A 326 -1.99 8.71 -15.24
N PHE A 327 -0.84 9.08 -14.64
CA PHE A 327 -0.83 9.85 -13.40
C PHE A 327 -1.53 11.20 -13.55
N TYR A 328 -1.21 11.98 -14.58
CA TYR A 328 -1.86 13.27 -14.82
C TYR A 328 -3.38 13.11 -15.03
N CYS A 329 -3.79 12.10 -15.81
CA CYS A 329 -5.20 11.80 -16.05
C CYS A 329 -5.94 11.52 -14.74
N THR A 330 -5.42 10.61 -13.92
CA THR A 330 -6.00 10.24 -12.62
C THR A 330 -6.09 11.46 -11.68
N ASN A 331 -5.02 12.26 -11.62
CA ASN A 331 -4.96 13.48 -10.82
C ASN A 331 -6.01 14.51 -11.27
N LYS A 332 -6.19 14.68 -12.59
CA LYS A 332 -7.17 15.60 -13.17
C LYS A 332 -8.61 15.12 -12.92
N LEU A 333 -8.86 13.82 -13.06
CA LEU A 333 -10.17 13.23 -12.75
C LEU A 333 -10.52 13.36 -11.27
N THR A 334 -9.53 13.20 -10.38
CA THR A 334 -9.70 13.41 -8.93
C THR A 334 -10.11 14.84 -8.61
N GLU A 335 -9.40 15.83 -9.17
CA GLU A 335 -9.76 17.24 -9.01
C GLU A 335 -11.17 17.53 -9.53
N ALA A 336 -11.49 17.04 -10.74
CA ALA A 336 -12.80 17.23 -11.35
C ALA A 336 -13.94 16.57 -10.53
N PHE A 337 -13.68 15.40 -9.95
CA PHE A 337 -14.63 14.70 -9.07
C PHE A 337 -14.93 15.52 -7.81
N ILE A 338 -13.89 16.03 -7.15
CA ILE A 338 -14.04 16.86 -5.94
C ILE A 338 -14.78 18.15 -6.26
N ASP A 339 -14.43 18.83 -7.37
CA ASP A 339 -15.12 20.04 -7.83
C ASP A 339 -16.60 19.78 -8.16
N LYS A 340 -16.90 18.66 -8.84
CA LYS A 340 -18.28 18.23 -9.14
C LYS A 340 -19.08 17.97 -7.85
N ALA A 341 -18.49 17.28 -6.87
CA ALA A 341 -19.11 17.02 -5.57
C ALA A 341 -19.35 18.33 -4.78
N ALA A 342 -18.40 19.26 -4.80
CA ALA A 342 -18.52 20.57 -4.16
C ALA A 342 -19.68 21.37 -4.77
N LYS A 343 -19.74 21.47 -6.11
CA LYS A 343 -20.80 22.19 -6.85
C LYS A 343 -22.19 21.59 -6.63
N ALA A 344 -22.27 20.29 -6.36
CA ALA A 344 -23.52 19.62 -6.03
C ALA A 344 -23.92 19.76 -4.55
N GLY A 345 -23.12 20.46 -3.72
CA GLY A 345 -23.36 20.61 -2.28
C GLY A 345 -23.09 19.34 -1.46
N LEU A 346 -22.43 18.33 -2.05
CA LEU A 346 -22.20 17.03 -1.42
C LEU A 346 -21.01 17.04 -0.44
N LEU A 347 -20.26 18.14 -0.34
CA LEU A 347 -19.11 18.28 0.55
C LEU A 347 -19.42 19.07 1.83
N GLU A 348 -20.66 19.49 2.06
CA GLU A 348 -21.03 20.16 3.31
C GLU A 348 -20.72 19.26 4.51
N ASN A 349 -20.00 19.80 5.50
CA ASN A 349 -19.56 19.05 6.68
C ASN A 349 -18.87 17.71 6.33
N THR A 350 -17.99 17.74 5.33
CA THR A 350 -17.29 16.54 4.83
C THR A 350 -15.78 16.75 4.88
N VAL A 351 -15.06 15.74 5.34
CA VAL A 351 -13.60 15.63 5.23
C VAL A 351 -13.30 14.85 3.96
N VAL A 352 -12.62 15.50 3.01
CA VAL A 352 -12.13 14.85 1.79
C VAL A 352 -10.63 14.62 1.93
N VAL A 353 -10.19 13.39 1.72
CA VAL A 353 -8.77 13.00 1.81
C VAL A 353 -8.34 12.48 0.45
N VAL A 354 -7.20 12.97 -0.02
CA VAL A 354 -6.54 12.49 -1.25
C VAL A 354 -5.16 12.00 -0.87
N GLN A 355 -4.91 10.71 -1.07
CA GLN A 355 -3.73 10.04 -0.52
C GLN A 355 -3.13 9.03 -1.51
N SER A 356 -1.82 8.80 -1.43
CA SER A 356 -1.21 7.60 -1.98
C SER A 356 -1.72 6.35 -1.27
N ASP A 357 -1.82 5.24 -1.98
CA ASP A 357 -1.79 3.94 -1.33
C ASP A 357 -0.33 3.54 -1.00
N HIS A 358 0.57 3.68 -1.96
CA HIS A 358 2.01 3.45 -1.81
C HIS A 358 2.82 4.26 -2.82
N LEU A 359 4.15 4.19 -2.73
CA LEU A 359 5.03 4.79 -3.73
C LEU A 359 4.99 4.00 -5.04
N ALA A 360 5.15 4.67 -6.18
CA ALA A 360 5.09 4.02 -7.47
C ALA A 360 6.05 2.82 -7.60
N MET A 361 5.52 1.69 -8.07
CA MET A 361 6.35 0.53 -8.38
C MET A 361 7.17 0.75 -9.67
N ARG A 362 7.93 -0.26 -10.09
CA ARG A 362 8.78 -0.17 -11.27
C ARG A 362 7.95 0.12 -12.54
N ASN A 363 8.21 1.28 -13.13
CA ASN A 363 7.56 1.81 -14.33
C ASN A 363 8.55 2.58 -15.21
N GLU A 364 8.05 3.30 -16.23
CA GLU A 364 8.87 4.04 -17.20
C GLU A 364 9.72 5.16 -16.57
N ILE A 365 9.25 5.75 -15.46
CA ILE A 365 9.91 6.89 -14.78
C ILE A 365 10.69 6.48 -13.52
N PHE A 366 10.76 5.18 -13.20
CA PHE A 366 11.29 4.68 -11.93
C PHE A 366 12.73 5.14 -11.64
N ARG A 367 13.59 5.25 -12.67
CA ARG A 367 14.96 5.76 -12.50
C ARG A 367 14.98 7.22 -12.03
N GLN A 368 14.08 8.05 -12.54
CA GLN A 368 13.96 9.45 -12.13
C GLN A 368 13.41 9.53 -10.69
N LEU A 369 12.40 8.72 -10.36
CA LEU A 369 11.86 8.62 -9.00
C LEU A 369 12.94 8.22 -7.97
N LYS A 370 13.75 7.21 -8.28
CA LYS A 370 14.86 6.76 -7.41
C LYS A 370 16.01 7.75 -7.29
N SER A 371 16.09 8.78 -8.15
CA SER A 371 17.09 9.85 -8.03
C SER A 371 16.71 10.91 -6.99
N LYS A 372 15.51 10.81 -6.41
CA LYS A 372 14.97 11.74 -5.42
C LYS A 372 14.67 11.01 -4.13
N GLU A 373 14.53 11.82 -3.08
CA GLU A 373 13.92 11.36 -1.85
C GLU A 373 12.40 11.21 -2.07
N ARG A 374 11.89 10.01 -1.84
CA ARG A 374 10.51 9.66 -2.19
C ARG A 374 9.55 9.86 -1.03
N ARG A 375 8.33 10.29 -1.34
CA ARG A 375 7.31 10.66 -0.35
C ARG A 375 5.92 10.31 -0.84
N ASN A 376 5.10 9.75 0.04
CA ASN A 376 3.67 9.58 -0.20
C ASN A 376 2.97 10.95 -0.17
N THR A 377 1.85 11.02 -0.88
CA THR A 377 0.92 12.16 -0.90
C THR A 377 -0.14 11.96 0.18
N PHE A 378 -0.46 13.00 0.94
CA PHE A 378 -1.59 13.03 1.86
C PHE A 378 -2.11 14.46 1.99
N ILE A 379 -3.33 14.69 1.49
CA ILE A 379 -3.99 15.99 1.45
C ILE A 379 -5.35 15.85 2.12
N ILE A 380 -5.67 16.74 3.05
CA ILE A 380 -6.98 16.87 3.68
C ILE A 380 -7.62 18.18 3.25
N LEU A 381 -8.83 18.08 2.71
CA LEU A 381 -9.71 19.20 2.40
C LEU A 381 -10.92 19.13 3.32
N LYS A 382 -11.30 20.27 3.92
CA LYS A 382 -12.47 20.40 4.78
C LYS A 382 -12.87 21.87 4.84
N ASP A 383 -14.16 22.15 4.86
CA ASP A 383 -14.64 23.51 5.09
C ASP A 383 -14.06 24.10 6.38
N GLY A 384 -13.50 25.32 6.28
CA GLY A 384 -12.88 26.02 7.41
C GLY A 384 -11.48 25.53 7.79
N ILE A 385 -10.88 24.58 7.07
CA ILE A 385 -9.47 24.23 7.27
C ILE A 385 -8.57 25.35 6.78
N THR A 386 -7.55 25.71 7.56
CA THR A 386 -6.51 26.63 7.12
C THR A 386 -5.48 25.87 6.28
N PRO A 387 -5.23 26.28 5.02
CA PRO A 387 -4.23 25.62 4.19
C PRO A 387 -2.85 25.65 4.85
N SER A 388 -2.18 24.49 4.90
CA SER A 388 -0.88 24.38 5.56
C SER A 388 -0.11 23.15 5.08
N LEU A 389 1.22 23.26 5.12
CA LEU A 389 2.13 22.16 4.83
C LEU A 389 2.77 21.67 6.12
N ASN A 390 2.79 20.36 6.33
CA ASN A 390 3.43 19.73 7.49
C ASN A 390 4.57 18.81 7.03
N ALA A 391 5.80 19.22 7.31
CA ALA A 391 7.01 18.47 6.95
C ALA A 391 7.50 17.51 8.05
N THR A 392 6.69 17.23 9.07
CA THR A 392 7.01 16.28 10.13
C THR A 392 7.36 14.92 9.52
N ALA A 393 8.50 14.36 9.91
CA ALA A 393 8.88 13.00 9.50
C ALA A 393 7.77 12.04 9.93
N ALA A 394 7.19 11.32 9.00
CA ALA A 394 6.00 10.49 9.21
C ALA A 394 6.03 9.28 8.30
N THR A 395 5.17 8.30 8.57
CA THR A 395 4.87 7.16 7.69
C THR A 395 3.36 7.04 7.50
N MET A 396 2.91 6.14 6.63
CA MET A 396 1.47 5.99 6.36
C MET A 396 0.65 5.59 7.59
N VAL A 397 1.28 5.02 8.63
CA VAL A 397 0.57 4.71 9.89
C VAL A 397 0.13 5.96 10.65
N ASP A 398 0.81 7.09 10.44
CA ASP A 398 0.47 8.38 11.06
C ASP A 398 -0.77 9.02 10.41
N ALA A 399 -1.19 8.55 9.21
CA ALA A 399 -2.42 9.01 8.59
C ALA A 399 -3.66 8.60 9.42
N TYR A 400 -3.65 7.44 10.07
CA TYR A 400 -4.79 6.94 10.83
C TYR A 400 -5.27 7.89 11.95
N PRO A 401 -4.44 8.24 12.95
CA PRO A 401 -4.84 9.19 13.97
C PRO A 401 -5.10 10.60 13.40
N THR A 402 -4.42 10.96 12.30
CA THR A 402 -4.66 12.25 11.62
C THR A 402 -6.06 12.32 11.01
N LEU A 403 -6.55 11.21 10.42
CA LEU A 403 -7.91 11.09 9.90
C LEU A 403 -8.96 11.17 11.02
N LEU A 404 -8.72 10.48 12.14
CA LEU A 404 -9.59 10.55 13.31
C LEU A 404 -9.72 11.99 13.83
N GLU A 405 -8.61 12.70 14.04
CA GLU A 405 -8.65 14.10 14.48
C GLU A 405 -9.27 15.03 13.44
N ALA A 406 -9.04 14.81 12.13
CA ALA A 406 -9.68 15.59 11.07
C ALA A 406 -11.22 15.43 11.08
N LEU A 407 -11.71 14.24 11.44
CA LEU A 407 -13.13 13.95 11.65
C LEU A 407 -13.66 14.45 13.01
N GLY A 408 -12.80 15.05 13.84
CA GLY A 408 -13.17 15.64 15.13
C GLY A 408 -13.12 14.67 16.32
N TYR A 409 -12.56 13.47 16.14
CA TYR A 409 -12.34 12.57 17.25
C TYR A 409 -11.25 13.09 18.18
N THR A 410 -11.43 12.88 19.48
CA THR A 410 -10.39 13.13 20.48
C THR A 410 -9.66 11.83 20.75
N LEU A 411 -8.34 11.85 20.58
CA LEU A 411 -7.46 10.70 20.82
C LEU A 411 -6.64 10.89 22.10
N PRO A 412 -6.56 9.88 22.99
CA PRO A 412 -5.55 9.87 24.03
C PRO A 412 -4.15 10.04 23.42
N ASN A 413 -3.42 11.05 23.88
CA ASN A 413 -2.08 11.39 23.38
C ASN A 413 -1.96 11.71 21.89
N GLY A 414 -3.07 11.91 21.16
CA GLY A 414 -3.01 12.14 19.71
C GLY A 414 -2.52 10.92 18.92
N SER A 415 -2.71 9.70 19.46
CA SER A 415 -2.15 8.46 18.89
C SER A 415 -3.23 7.39 18.70
N ALA A 416 -3.06 6.57 17.67
CA ALA A 416 -3.89 5.39 17.39
C ALA A 416 -3.06 4.39 16.56
N GLY A 417 -3.05 3.12 16.98
CA GLY A 417 -2.11 2.12 16.45
C GLY A 417 -0.68 2.53 16.75
N LEU A 418 0.22 2.41 15.77
CA LEU A 418 1.59 2.94 15.82
C LEU A 418 1.69 4.41 15.43
N GLY A 419 0.60 5.00 14.93
CA GLY A 419 0.58 6.36 14.40
C GLY A 419 0.49 7.44 15.47
N VAL A 420 0.98 8.62 15.12
CA VAL A 420 0.75 9.88 15.84
C VAL A 420 0.13 10.90 14.87
N SER A 421 -0.94 11.56 15.29
CA SER A 421 -1.64 12.55 14.46
C SER A 421 -0.68 13.69 14.07
N LEU A 422 -0.65 14.00 12.78
CA LEU A 422 0.11 15.11 12.22
C LEU A 422 -0.55 16.47 12.51
N LEU A 423 -1.74 16.49 13.11
CA LEU A 423 -2.40 17.71 13.62
C LEU A 423 -2.07 17.97 15.11
N SER A 424 -1.52 16.98 15.82
CA SER A 424 -1.25 17.07 17.27
C SER A 424 0.01 17.87 17.64
N GLY A 425 0.92 18.09 16.69
CA GLY A 425 2.24 18.69 16.93
C GLY A 425 3.25 17.79 17.66
N ARG A 426 2.91 16.53 17.93
CA ARG A 426 3.80 15.55 18.59
C ARG A 426 4.75 14.89 17.59
N LYS A 427 5.87 14.38 18.10
CA LYS A 427 6.81 13.57 17.30
C LYS A 427 6.21 12.19 17.02
N THR A 428 6.16 11.80 15.74
CA THR A 428 5.82 10.45 15.28
C THR A 428 6.87 9.42 15.73
N LEU A 429 6.54 8.13 15.65
CA LEU A 429 7.50 7.06 15.97
C LEU A 429 8.73 7.13 15.07
N VAL A 430 8.54 7.29 13.75
CA VAL A 430 9.65 7.44 12.80
C VAL A 430 10.50 8.69 13.08
N GLY A 431 9.89 9.79 13.53
CA GLY A 431 10.61 11.00 13.92
C GLY A 431 11.42 10.84 15.21
N GLN A 432 11.13 9.84 16.03
CA GLN A 432 11.87 9.52 17.24
C GLN A 432 13.03 8.55 16.98
N VAL A 433 12.77 7.50 16.19
CA VAL A 433 13.70 6.35 16.05
C VAL A 433 14.42 6.29 14.70
N GLY A 434 13.95 7.03 13.69
CA GLY A 434 14.42 6.95 12.32
C GLY A 434 13.78 5.81 11.51
N LEU A 435 13.79 5.94 10.18
CA LEU A 435 13.12 4.99 9.27
C LEU A 435 13.77 3.61 9.28
N ASP A 436 15.10 3.52 9.26
CA ASP A 436 15.81 2.23 9.21
C ASP A 436 15.51 1.37 10.44
N ARG A 437 15.57 1.99 11.63
CA ARG A 437 15.26 1.30 12.89
C ARG A 437 13.79 0.87 12.97
N LEU A 438 12.86 1.72 12.50
CA LEU A 438 11.45 1.37 12.41
C LEU A 438 11.24 0.19 11.45
N ASN A 439 11.88 0.20 10.28
CA ASN A 439 11.77 -0.87 9.29
C ASN A 439 12.33 -2.21 9.82
N ASP A 440 13.47 -2.19 10.49
CA ASP A 440 14.01 -3.40 11.12
C ASP A 440 13.04 -3.97 12.16
N ALA A 441 12.41 -3.12 12.98
CA ALA A 441 11.40 -3.53 13.95
C ALA A 441 10.15 -4.11 13.30
N ILE A 442 9.61 -3.47 12.25
CA ILE A 442 8.44 -3.98 11.49
C ILE A 442 8.70 -5.39 10.95
N LEU A 443 9.93 -5.67 10.50
CA LEU A 443 10.28 -6.97 9.93
C LEU A 443 10.51 -8.06 10.98
N SER A 444 10.73 -7.70 12.25
CA SER A 444 11.05 -8.65 13.33
C SER A 444 9.97 -8.78 14.41
N ASP A 445 9.05 -7.82 14.54
CA ASP A 445 8.08 -7.78 15.63
C ASP A 445 6.95 -8.79 15.43
N ARG A 446 7.02 -9.87 16.22
CA ARG A 446 6.04 -10.96 16.19
C ARG A 446 4.90 -10.73 17.15
N ASP A 447 5.12 -10.00 18.25
CA ASP A 447 4.13 -9.77 19.28
C ASP A 447 3.01 -8.88 18.74
N LEU A 448 3.37 -7.83 17.99
CA LEU A 448 2.40 -6.99 17.31
C LEU A 448 1.66 -7.77 16.22
N ARG A 449 2.36 -8.58 15.40
CA ARG A 449 1.71 -9.45 14.41
C ARG A 449 0.67 -10.34 15.09
N ASP A 450 1.09 -11.09 16.10
CA ASP A 450 0.25 -12.08 16.77
C ASP A 450 -0.96 -11.43 17.42
N LYS A 451 -0.77 -10.26 18.05
CA LYS A 451 -1.88 -9.44 18.54
C LYS A 451 -2.89 -9.10 17.44
N LEU A 452 -2.43 -8.54 16.32
CA LEU A 452 -3.32 -8.07 15.24
C LEU A 452 -4.05 -9.21 14.52
N TRP A 453 -3.45 -10.40 14.52
CA TRP A 453 -4.03 -11.61 13.94
C TRP A 453 -4.79 -12.50 14.94
N GLY A 454 -4.83 -12.14 16.23
CA GLY A 454 -5.45 -12.96 17.27
C GLY A 454 -4.78 -14.32 17.46
N ILE A 455 -3.49 -14.43 17.14
CA ILE A 455 -2.72 -15.66 17.27
C ILE A 455 -2.18 -15.76 18.69
N GLN A 456 -2.45 -16.88 19.35
CA GLN A 456 -1.80 -17.20 20.62
C GLN A 456 -0.53 -18.03 20.33
N PRO A 457 0.60 -17.74 20.99
CA PRO A 457 1.78 -18.60 20.90
C PRO A 457 1.43 -20.03 21.30
N GLY A 458 1.83 -21.02 20.51
CA GLY A 458 1.78 -22.42 20.92
C GLY A 458 2.69 -22.63 22.14
N ILE A 459 2.17 -23.32 23.16
CA ILE A 459 2.91 -23.70 24.38
C ILE A 459 4.02 -24.69 24.05
#